data_AF-A0A438KKP2-F1
#
_entry.id   AF-A0A438KKP2-F1
#
_cell.length_a   1.000
_cell.length_b   1.000
_cell.length_c   1.000
_cell.angle_alpha   90.00
_cell.angle_beta   90.00
_cell.angle_gamma   90.00
#
_symmetry.space_group_name_H-M   'P 1'
#
loop_
_entity.id
_entity.type
_entity.pdbx_description
1 polymer ?
#
loop_
_entity_poly.entity_id
_entity_poly.type
_entity_poly.pdbx_seq_one_letter_code
_entity_poly.pdbx_strand_id
1 'polypeptide(L)'
;MSTISRDTNEQTPLQARLNKLTSSIGKVGLAVASLVLLVLLVRYFTGHTEDENGNQEFHGNLTKADDVVNAVVRIIAVAVTIVVVAIPEGLPLAVTLTLAYSMKRMMAEQAMVRRLSACETMGSATTICTDKTGTLTLNQMKVTKFGLAKTLFERMLSSSIATNVLKLIQQGVALNTTGSINMATSGSRYEFSAKAFNSEKKRSGVALRSKADNKVHVHWERSSRDDTSNVFYLLRCFWKHEDLDHVERTTFEQIIQGMAASSLRCIALHTANFQRRA
;
A
#
# COMPACT_ATOMS: atom_id res chain seq x y z
N MET A 1 -12.72 11.18 -15.55
CA MET A 1 -13.22 10.40 -14.39
C MET A 1 -13.57 9.02 -14.93
N SER A 2 -12.58 8.12 -14.99
CA SER A 2 -12.74 6.80 -15.60
C SER A 2 -13.62 5.92 -14.70
N THR A 3 -14.77 5.55 -15.24
CA THR A 3 -15.62 4.47 -14.72
C THR A 3 -14.82 3.18 -14.76
N ILE A 4 -14.31 2.75 -13.60
CA ILE A 4 -13.74 1.42 -13.40
C ILE A 4 -14.90 0.44 -13.59
N SER A 5 -14.95 -0.21 -14.74
CA SER A 5 -15.76 -1.39 -15.00
C SER A 5 -15.49 -2.39 -13.88
N ARG A 6 -16.46 -2.55 -12.98
CA ARG A 6 -16.36 -3.50 -11.88
C ARG A 6 -16.55 -4.87 -12.51
N ASP A 7 -15.51 -5.69 -12.55
CA ASP A 7 -15.68 -7.14 -12.65
C ASP A 7 -16.55 -7.59 -11.48
N THR A 8 -17.84 -7.78 -11.74
CA THR A 8 -18.87 -8.11 -10.75
C THR A 8 -19.14 -9.60 -10.68
N ASN A 9 -18.28 -10.45 -11.26
CA ASN A 9 -18.56 -11.89 -11.35
C ASN A 9 -17.41 -12.81 -10.92
N GLU A 10 -16.31 -12.29 -10.39
CA GLU A 10 -15.29 -13.15 -9.79
C GLU A 10 -15.70 -13.56 -8.38
N GLN A 11 -15.90 -14.87 -8.19
CA GLN A 11 -16.16 -15.44 -6.88
C GLN A 11 -14.93 -15.26 -5.99
N THR A 12 -15.17 -14.94 -4.73
CA THR A 12 -14.09 -14.87 -3.74
C THR A 12 -13.57 -16.28 -3.42
N PRO A 13 -12.29 -16.46 -3.04
CA PRO A 13 -11.71 -17.78 -2.77
C PRO A 13 -12.49 -18.62 -1.73
N LEU A 14 -13.10 -17.98 -0.74
CA LEU A 14 -13.97 -18.56 0.28
C LEU A 14 -15.34 -18.88 -0.29
N GLN A 15 -15.96 -18.03 -1.11
CA GLN A 15 -17.20 -18.37 -1.80
C GLN A 15 -17.03 -19.63 -2.67
N ALA A 16 -15.91 -19.73 -3.40
CA ALA A 16 -15.59 -20.93 -4.18
C ALA A 16 -15.45 -22.19 -3.30
N ARG A 17 -14.75 -22.07 -2.16
CA ARG A 17 -14.60 -23.18 -1.21
C ARG A 17 -15.91 -23.57 -0.54
N LEU A 18 -16.72 -22.60 -0.13
CA LEU A 18 -18.03 -22.83 0.49
C LEU A 18 -18.98 -23.49 -0.51
N ASN A 19 -19.05 -23.02 -1.75
CA ASN A 19 -19.86 -23.66 -2.78
C ASN A 19 -19.45 -25.12 -3.02
N LYS A 20 -18.14 -25.41 -3.00
CA LYS A 20 -17.63 -26.79 -3.10
C LYS A 20 -18.02 -27.64 -1.89
N LEU A 21 -17.97 -27.09 -0.68
CA LEU A 21 -18.38 -27.76 0.55
C LEU A 21 -19.90 -28.03 0.56
N THR A 22 -20.71 -27.00 0.32
CA THR A 22 -22.18 -27.10 0.24
C THR A 22 -22.61 -28.10 -0.83
N SER A 23 -21.95 -28.11 -1.99
CA SER A 23 -22.23 -29.09 -3.05
C SER A 23 -21.89 -30.52 -2.62
N SER A 24 -20.78 -30.72 -1.91
CA SER A 24 -20.38 -32.05 -1.44
C SER A 24 -21.31 -32.58 -0.35
N ILE A 25 -21.66 -31.72 0.61
CA ILE A 25 -22.62 -32.02 1.69
C ILE A 25 -24.00 -32.32 1.10
N GLY A 26 -24.47 -31.53 0.13
CA GLY A 26 -25.76 -31.75 -0.53
C GLY A 26 -25.82 -33.09 -1.27
N LYS A 27 -24.75 -33.49 -1.96
CA LYS A 27 -24.68 -34.79 -2.65
C LYS A 27 -24.73 -35.96 -1.67
N VAL A 28 -24.00 -35.88 -0.56
CA VAL A 28 -24.00 -36.92 0.49
C VAL A 28 -25.37 -36.98 1.16
N GLY A 29 -25.94 -35.84 1.53
CA GLY A 29 -27.27 -35.75 2.14
C GLY A 29 -28.36 -36.34 1.25
N LEU A 30 -28.33 -36.04 -0.06
CA LEU A 30 -29.28 -36.59 -1.02
C LEU A 30 -29.13 -38.11 -1.19
N ALA A 31 -27.90 -38.63 -1.20
CA ALA A 31 -27.64 -40.06 -1.30
C ALA A 31 -28.14 -40.83 -0.06
N VAL A 32 -27.95 -40.27 1.14
CA VAL A 32 -28.46 -40.87 2.38
C VAL A 32 -29.98 -40.81 2.43
N ALA A 33 -30.59 -39.67 2.08
CA ALA A 33 -32.04 -39.52 2.08
C ALA A 33 -32.72 -40.48 1.09
N SER A 34 -32.16 -40.65 -0.11
CA SER A 34 -32.70 -41.60 -1.10
C SER A 34 -32.54 -43.05 -0.65
N LEU A 35 -31.42 -43.40 -0.02
CA LEU A 35 -31.21 -44.73 0.54
C LEU A 35 -32.22 -45.03 1.67
N VAL A 36 -32.43 -44.09 2.59
CA VAL A 36 -33.39 -44.26 3.70
C VAL A 36 -34.82 -44.37 3.17
N LEU A 37 -35.20 -43.52 2.21
CA LEU A 37 -36.51 -43.61 1.54
C LEU A 37 -36.73 -44.99 0.91
N LEU A 38 -35.74 -45.49 0.17
CA LEU A 38 -35.81 -46.80 -0.48
C LEU A 38 -35.95 -47.92 0.56
N VAL A 39 -35.15 -47.90 1.62
CA VAL A 39 -35.19 -48.91 2.68
C VAL A 39 -36.53 -48.89 3.41
N LEU A 40 -37.08 -47.72 3.73
CA LEU A 40 -38.38 -47.59 4.39
C LEU A 40 -39.53 -48.04 3.49
N LEU A 41 -39.49 -47.71 2.18
CA LEU A 41 -40.48 -48.20 1.22
C LEU A 41 -40.43 -49.73 1.09
N VAL A 42 -39.23 -50.31 0.95
CA VAL A 42 -39.08 -51.77 0.87
C VAL A 42 -39.56 -52.45 2.15
N ARG A 43 -39.21 -51.92 3.33
CA ARG A 43 -39.70 -52.46 4.62
C ARG A 43 -41.21 -52.37 4.76
N TYR A 44 -41.80 -51.26 4.32
CA TYR A 44 -43.25 -51.06 4.31
C TYR A 44 -43.95 -52.08 3.40
N PHE A 45 -43.51 -52.24 2.14
CA PHE A 45 -44.09 -53.21 1.20
C PHE A 45 -43.80 -54.68 1.55
N THR A 46 -42.70 -54.96 2.25
CA THR A 46 -42.36 -56.33 2.71
C THR A 46 -43.13 -56.74 3.98
N GLY A 47 -43.92 -55.82 4.58
CA GLY A 47 -44.69 -56.10 5.79
C GLY A 47 -43.85 -56.18 7.07
N HIS A 48 -42.61 -55.70 7.04
CA HIS A 48 -41.67 -55.74 8.17
C HIS A 48 -41.70 -54.46 9.02
N THR A 49 -42.60 -53.53 8.69
CA THR A 49 -42.90 -52.33 9.47
C THR A 49 -44.02 -52.65 10.47
N GLU A 50 -43.69 -52.53 11.75
CA GLU A 50 -44.62 -52.69 12.87
C GLU A 50 -45.09 -51.31 13.33
N ASP A 51 -46.40 -51.15 13.55
CA ASP A 51 -47.00 -49.96 14.14
C ASP A 51 -46.66 -49.86 15.65
N GLU A 52 -46.95 -48.74 16.31
CA GLU A 52 -46.80 -48.53 17.77
C GLU A 52 -47.51 -49.62 18.61
N ASN A 53 -48.49 -50.28 18.02
CA ASN A 53 -49.24 -51.38 18.64
C ASN A 53 -48.67 -52.79 18.36
N GLY A 54 -47.50 -52.91 17.70
CA GLY A 54 -46.84 -54.17 17.38
C GLY A 54 -47.48 -54.98 16.25
N ASN A 55 -48.38 -54.37 15.47
CA ASN A 55 -49.07 -55.01 14.35
C ASN A 55 -48.42 -54.61 13.01
N GLN A 56 -48.37 -55.53 12.05
CA GLN A 56 -47.84 -55.24 10.70
C GLN A 56 -48.73 -54.22 9.98
N GLU A 57 -48.14 -53.07 9.59
CA GLU A 57 -48.86 -51.96 8.92
C GLU A 57 -49.41 -52.37 7.54
N PHE A 58 -48.82 -53.37 6.89
CA PHE A 58 -49.21 -53.82 5.56
C PHE A 58 -49.77 -55.26 5.60
N HIS A 59 -51.10 -55.38 5.61
CA HIS A 59 -51.81 -56.66 5.43
C HIS A 59 -52.42 -56.73 4.03
N GLY A 60 -51.88 -57.59 3.16
CA GLY A 60 -52.22 -57.70 1.74
C GLY A 60 -53.66 -58.05 1.36
N ASN A 61 -54.59 -58.14 2.33
CA ASN A 61 -55.99 -58.47 2.09
C ASN A 61 -57.01 -57.52 2.78
N LEU A 62 -56.58 -56.55 3.61
CA LEU A 62 -57.53 -55.72 4.39
C LEU A 62 -57.07 -54.28 4.68
N THR A 63 -56.05 -53.76 3.99
CA THR A 63 -55.61 -52.36 4.15
C THR A 63 -56.47 -51.43 3.32
N LYS A 64 -57.09 -50.42 3.95
CA LYS A 64 -57.77 -49.34 3.22
C LYS A 64 -56.74 -48.48 2.49
N ALA A 65 -57.14 -47.94 1.34
CA ALA A 65 -56.28 -47.06 0.53
C ALA A 65 -55.81 -45.82 1.32
N ASP A 66 -56.64 -45.30 2.23
CA ASP A 66 -56.33 -44.13 3.05
C ASP A 66 -55.16 -44.38 4.00
N ASP A 67 -55.07 -45.57 4.60
CA ASP A 67 -53.99 -45.93 5.54
C ASP A 67 -52.65 -46.08 4.80
N VAL A 68 -52.68 -46.61 3.58
CA VAL A 68 -51.49 -46.74 2.71
C VAL A 68 -50.96 -45.37 2.31
N VAL A 69 -51.85 -44.47 1.90
CA VAL A 69 -51.48 -43.10 1.54
C VAL A 69 -50.87 -42.39 2.73
N ASN A 70 -51.45 -42.51 3.93
CA ASN A 70 -50.93 -41.87 5.14
C ASN A 70 -49.52 -42.39 5.53
N ALA A 71 -49.29 -43.71 5.45
CA ALA A 71 -47.99 -44.31 5.73
C ALA A 71 -46.91 -43.86 4.72
N VAL A 72 -47.24 -43.81 3.43
CA VAL A 72 -46.33 -43.32 2.39
C VAL A 72 -46.01 -41.83 2.59
N VAL A 73 -47.01 -41.01 2.95
CA VAL A 73 -46.80 -39.60 3.28
C VAL A 73 -45.86 -39.44 4.47
N ARG A 74 -45.99 -40.29 5.51
CA ARG A 74 -45.07 -40.31 6.66
C ARG A 74 -43.63 -40.62 6.24
N ILE A 75 -43.43 -41.64 5.39
CA ILE A 75 -42.11 -42.04 4.90
C ILE A 75 -41.48 -40.92 4.06
N ILE A 76 -42.27 -40.28 3.19
CA ILE A 76 -41.81 -39.13 2.39
C ILE A 76 -41.46 -37.94 3.30
N ALA A 77 -42.27 -37.66 4.32
CA ALA A 77 -42.00 -36.60 5.29
C ALA A 77 -40.65 -36.82 5.99
N VAL A 78 -40.33 -38.05 6.40
CA VAL A 78 -39.02 -38.41 6.98
C VAL A 78 -37.88 -38.18 5.98
N ALA A 79 -38.04 -38.52 4.71
CA ALA A 79 -37.01 -38.27 3.71
C ALA A 79 -36.79 -36.77 3.48
N VAL A 80 -37.87 -35.98 3.43
CA VAL A 80 -37.80 -34.51 3.28
C VAL A 80 -37.12 -33.86 4.49
N THR A 81 -37.41 -34.30 5.72
CA THR A 81 -36.75 -33.75 6.91
C THR A 81 -35.25 -34.02 6.91
N ILE A 82 -34.80 -35.20 6.45
CA ILE A 82 -33.36 -35.49 6.29
C ILE A 82 -32.70 -34.52 5.29
N VAL A 83 -33.35 -34.25 4.15
CA VAL A 83 -32.82 -33.31 3.14
C VAL A 83 -32.69 -31.89 3.70
N VAL A 84 -33.72 -31.39 4.39
CA VAL A 84 -33.71 -30.04 4.99
C VAL A 84 -32.61 -29.90 6.05
N VAL A 85 -32.41 -30.93 6.89
CA VAL A 85 -31.34 -30.94 7.90
C VAL A 85 -29.95 -31.02 7.25
N ALA A 86 -29.83 -31.67 6.09
CA ALA A 86 -28.55 -31.84 5.40
C ALA A 86 -28.07 -30.57 4.66
N ILE A 87 -28.96 -29.67 4.27
CA ILE A 87 -28.58 -28.42 3.58
C ILE A 87 -28.34 -27.33 4.63
N PRO A 88 -27.10 -26.87 4.83
CA PRO A 88 -26.78 -25.91 5.89
C PRO A 88 -27.10 -24.48 5.42
N GLU A 89 -28.38 -24.10 5.42
CA GLU A 89 -28.85 -22.75 5.04
C GLU A 89 -28.27 -21.64 5.93
N GLY A 90 -27.88 -21.96 7.16
CA GLY A 90 -27.25 -21.03 8.09
C GLY A 90 -25.77 -20.74 7.83
N LEU A 91 -25.09 -21.56 7.03
CA LEU A 91 -23.65 -21.41 6.77
C LEU A 91 -23.29 -20.08 6.07
N PRO A 92 -23.94 -19.68 4.96
CA PRO A 92 -23.64 -18.39 4.32
C PRO A 92 -24.00 -17.19 5.22
N LEU A 93 -25.03 -17.33 6.06
CA LEU A 93 -25.44 -16.29 7.01
C LEU A 93 -24.38 -16.07 8.09
N ALA A 94 -23.90 -17.17 8.70
CA ALA A 94 -22.86 -17.12 9.73
C ALA A 94 -21.57 -16.47 9.21
N VAL A 95 -21.13 -16.87 8.02
CA VAL A 95 -19.93 -16.32 7.37
C VAL A 95 -20.06 -14.81 7.14
N THR A 96 -21.18 -14.36 6.58
CA THR A 96 -21.41 -12.94 6.30
C THR A 96 -21.40 -12.11 7.59
N LEU A 97 -22.00 -12.63 8.67
CA LEU A 97 -22.01 -11.97 9.97
C LEU A 97 -20.60 -11.85 10.57
N THR A 98 -19.80 -12.93 10.48
CA THR A 98 -18.41 -12.92 10.94
C THR A 98 -17.54 -11.94 10.16
N LEU A 99 -17.70 -11.87 8.83
CA LEU A 99 -16.99 -10.87 8.02
C LEU A 99 -17.44 -9.44 8.36
N ALA A 100 -18.74 -9.21 8.54
CA ALA A 100 -19.29 -7.91 8.93
C ALA A 100 -18.72 -7.43 10.28
N TYR A 101 -18.66 -8.32 11.26
CA TYR A 101 -18.03 -8.05 12.55
C TYR A 101 -16.54 -7.71 12.41
N SER A 102 -15.82 -8.48 11.59
CA SER A 102 -14.39 -8.26 11.33
C SER A 102 -14.13 -6.90 10.67
N MET A 103 -14.94 -6.51 9.68
CA MET A 103 -14.85 -5.18 9.06
C MET A 103 -15.09 -4.07 10.07
N LYS A 104 -16.08 -4.21 10.96
CA LYS A 104 -16.35 -3.23 12.02
C LYS A 104 -15.14 -3.05 12.94
N ARG A 105 -14.47 -4.14 13.30
CA ARG A 105 -13.23 -4.09 14.10
C ARG A 105 -12.09 -3.42 13.35
N MET A 106 -11.87 -3.76 12.07
CA MET A 106 -10.81 -3.16 11.25
C MET A 106 -11.00 -1.65 11.07
N MET A 107 -12.25 -1.18 10.96
CA MET A 107 -12.54 0.26 10.91
C MET A 107 -12.16 0.99 12.20
N ALA A 108 -12.30 0.35 13.38
CA ALA A 108 -11.83 0.94 14.64
C ALA A 108 -10.30 1.10 14.68
N GLU A 109 -9.58 0.23 13.96
CA GLU A 109 -8.11 0.25 13.82
C GLU A 109 -7.64 1.14 12.64
N GLN A 110 -8.48 2.07 12.15
CA GLN A 110 -8.19 2.96 11.01
C GLN A 110 -7.96 2.22 9.67
N ALA A 111 -8.30 0.93 9.57
CA ALA A 111 -8.27 0.16 8.33
C ALA A 111 -9.68 0.07 7.71
N MET A 112 -10.02 1.03 6.85
CA MET A 112 -11.32 1.04 6.18
C MET A 112 -11.39 -0.02 5.07
N VAL A 113 -12.27 -1.00 5.25
CA VAL A 113 -12.58 -2.00 4.21
C VAL A 113 -13.85 -1.58 3.46
N ARG A 114 -13.73 -1.41 2.14
CA ARG A 114 -14.87 -0.99 1.27
C ARG A 114 -15.67 -2.17 0.70
N ARG A 115 -15.10 -3.37 0.68
CA ARG A 115 -15.72 -4.59 0.14
C ARG A 115 -15.43 -5.77 1.04
N LEU A 116 -16.48 -6.52 1.38
CA LEU A 116 -16.38 -7.78 2.15
C LEU A 116 -15.36 -8.75 1.55
N SER A 117 -15.36 -8.88 0.21
CA SER A 117 -14.43 -9.73 -0.52
C SER A 117 -12.95 -9.39 -0.30
N ALA A 118 -12.63 -8.13 0.00
CA ALA A 118 -11.25 -7.70 0.18
C ALA A 118 -10.64 -8.21 1.50
N CYS A 119 -11.43 -8.28 2.58
CA CYS A 119 -10.98 -8.88 3.85
C CYS A 119 -10.51 -10.33 3.64
N GLU A 120 -11.25 -11.05 2.83
CA GLU A 120 -11.04 -12.46 2.57
C GLU A 120 -9.83 -12.70 1.66
N THR A 121 -9.73 -11.95 0.56
CA THR A 121 -8.57 -12.00 -0.35
C THR A 121 -7.29 -11.64 0.38
N MET A 122 -7.32 -10.62 1.25
CA MET A 122 -6.15 -10.22 2.04
C MET A 122 -5.71 -11.31 3.02
N GLY A 123 -6.64 -12.06 3.62
CA GLY A 123 -6.32 -13.20 4.50
C GLY A 123 -5.66 -14.37 3.77
N SER A 124 -5.81 -14.45 2.44
CA SER A 124 -5.21 -15.49 1.59
C SER A 124 -4.03 -14.97 0.76
N ALA A 125 -3.61 -13.73 0.94
CA ALA A 125 -2.55 -13.12 0.15
C ALA A 125 -1.19 -13.71 0.53
N THR A 126 -0.44 -14.21 -0.47
CA THR A 126 0.91 -14.74 -0.30
C THR A 126 2.00 -13.76 -0.74
N THR A 127 1.65 -12.76 -1.55
CA THR A 127 2.58 -11.76 -2.09
C THR A 127 1.97 -10.38 -1.93
N ILE A 128 2.74 -9.45 -1.35
CA ILE A 128 2.34 -8.05 -1.16
C ILE A 128 3.19 -7.18 -2.08
N CYS A 129 2.59 -6.63 -3.12
CA CYS A 129 3.21 -5.62 -3.96
C CYS A 129 2.90 -4.24 -3.36
N THR A 130 3.91 -3.55 -2.84
CA THR A 130 3.75 -2.20 -2.28
C THR A 130 4.45 -1.17 -3.17
N ASP A 131 3.86 0.01 -3.28
CA ASP A 131 4.58 1.16 -3.84
C ASP A 131 5.53 1.76 -2.79
N LYS A 132 6.62 2.38 -3.24
CA LYS A 132 7.60 2.99 -2.34
C LYS A 132 7.15 4.37 -1.87
N THR A 133 6.66 5.20 -2.79
CA THR A 133 6.47 6.63 -2.54
C THR A 133 5.10 6.87 -1.93
N GLY A 134 5.06 7.35 -0.68
CA GLY A 134 3.78 7.60 0.01
C GLY A 134 3.10 6.37 0.61
N THR A 135 3.65 5.16 0.44
CA THR A 135 3.23 3.95 1.19
C THR A 135 4.32 3.52 2.17
N LEU A 136 5.49 3.07 1.69
CA LEU A 136 6.61 2.72 2.59
C LEU A 136 7.32 3.96 3.15
N THR A 137 7.27 5.07 2.40
CA THR A 137 7.90 6.34 2.78
C THR A 137 6.84 7.37 3.14
N LEU A 138 7.13 8.23 4.12
CA LEU A 138 6.24 9.31 4.57
C LEU A 138 6.03 10.43 3.51
N ASN A 139 6.46 10.23 2.27
CA ASN A 139 6.54 11.24 1.20
C ASN A 139 7.10 12.60 1.68
N GLN A 140 7.95 12.56 2.70
CA GLN A 140 8.61 13.70 3.31
C GLN A 140 10.09 13.58 3.04
N MET A 141 10.60 14.45 2.18
CA MET A 141 12.02 14.54 1.89
C MET A 141 12.76 15.05 3.14
N LYS A 142 13.69 14.25 3.67
CA LYS A 142 14.56 14.62 4.79
C LYS A 142 16.02 14.46 4.38
N VAL A 143 16.87 15.38 4.83
CA VAL A 143 18.32 15.27 4.62
C VAL A 143 18.87 14.22 5.58
N THR A 144 19.43 13.13 5.03
CA THR A 144 19.97 12.00 5.81
C THR A 144 21.49 12.08 5.98
N LYS A 145 22.19 12.56 4.93
CA LYS A 145 23.65 12.71 4.90
C LYS A 145 24.00 14.06 4.26
N PHE A 146 25.09 14.66 4.71
CA PHE A 146 25.70 15.82 4.05
C PHE A 146 27.20 15.62 3.98
N GLY A 147 27.80 16.00 2.85
CA GLY A 147 29.25 16.03 2.68
C GLY A 147 29.77 17.45 2.87
N LEU A 148 30.94 17.60 3.49
CA LEU A 148 31.66 18.88 3.57
C LEU A 148 33.15 18.60 3.41
N ALA A 149 33.79 19.33 2.47
CA ALA A 149 35.25 19.41 2.35
C ALA A 149 36.02 18.09 2.60
N LYS A 150 35.54 16.98 1.98
CA LYS A 150 36.10 15.60 1.96
C LYS A 150 35.48 14.57 2.91
N THR A 151 34.69 14.95 3.91
CA THR A 151 34.09 13.99 4.86
C THR A 151 32.57 13.89 4.72
N LEU A 152 32.06 12.66 4.74
CA LEU A 152 30.63 12.39 4.88
C LEU A 152 30.25 12.44 6.36
N PHE A 153 29.36 13.34 6.72
CA PHE A 153 28.79 13.39 8.06
C PHE A 153 27.41 12.73 8.04
N GLU A 154 27.21 11.78 8.94
CA GLU A 154 25.88 11.33 9.30
C GLU A 154 25.26 12.27 10.35
N ARG A 155 23.93 12.24 10.45
CA ARG A 155 23.07 13.20 11.18
C ARG A 155 23.45 13.49 12.65
N MET A 156 24.42 12.78 13.23
CA MET A 156 24.80 12.85 14.64
C MET A 156 26.09 13.61 14.97
N LEU A 157 26.93 14.01 14.02
CA LEU A 157 28.17 14.79 14.31
C LEU A 157 28.04 16.25 13.88
N SER A 158 27.20 17.00 14.58
CA SER A 158 26.98 18.44 14.35
C SER A 158 27.96 19.36 15.12
N SER A 159 28.84 18.81 15.97
CA SER A 159 29.65 19.62 16.90
C SER A 159 30.93 20.21 16.30
N SER A 160 31.30 19.87 15.06
CA SER A 160 32.60 20.24 14.47
C SER A 160 32.50 20.94 13.11
N ILE A 161 31.39 21.64 12.81
CA ILE A 161 31.25 22.41 11.57
C ILE A 161 31.62 23.87 11.83
N ALA A 162 32.54 24.41 11.02
CA ALA A 162 32.90 25.82 11.08
C ALA A 162 31.66 26.72 10.90
N THR A 163 31.50 27.71 11.78
CA THR A 163 30.35 28.63 11.79
C THR A 163 30.12 29.36 10.46
N ASN A 164 31.18 29.61 9.69
CA ASN A 164 31.09 30.21 8.35
C ASN A 164 30.41 29.27 7.34
N VAL A 165 30.68 27.97 7.42
CA VAL A 165 30.07 26.94 6.56
C VAL A 165 28.59 26.79 6.90
N LEU A 166 28.26 26.78 8.19
CA LEU A 166 26.87 26.70 8.64
C LEU A 166 26.03 27.89 8.13
N LYS A 167 26.58 29.10 8.19
CA LYS A 167 25.93 30.31 7.64
C LYS A 167 25.69 30.19 6.14
N LEU A 168 26.66 29.68 5.38
CA LEU A 168 26.53 29.51 3.93
C LEU A 168 25.53 28.42 3.55
N ILE A 169 25.44 27.34 4.32
CA ILE A 169 24.41 26.30 4.15
C ILE A 169 23.02 26.88 4.45
N GLN A 170 22.86 27.58 5.58
CA GLN A 170 21.60 28.23 5.94
C GLN A 170 21.15 29.21 4.87
N GLN A 171 22.08 30.02 4.34
CA GLN A 171 21.80 30.96 3.27
C GLN A 171 21.44 30.24 1.96
N GLY A 172 22.17 29.19 1.58
CA GLY A 172 21.87 28.38 0.39
C GLY A 172 20.52 27.66 0.47
N VAL A 173 20.15 27.15 1.64
CA VAL A 173 18.85 26.49 1.87
C VAL A 173 17.71 27.53 1.87
N ALA A 174 17.89 28.65 2.58
CA ALA A 174 16.88 29.70 2.65
C ALA A 174 16.58 30.33 1.28
N LEU A 175 17.60 30.52 0.44
CA LEU A 175 17.44 31.13 -0.88
C LEU A 175 16.87 30.17 -1.94
N ASN A 176 16.96 28.86 -1.73
CA ASN A 176 16.42 27.85 -2.65
C ASN A 176 15.05 27.29 -2.22
N THR A 177 14.46 27.82 -1.15
CA THR A 177 13.11 27.45 -0.71
C THR A 177 12.07 28.32 -1.42
N THR A 178 10.95 27.75 -1.86
CA THR A 178 9.77 28.47 -2.39
C THR A 178 8.99 29.22 -1.28
N GLY A 179 9.69 29.76 -0.29
CA GLY A 179 9.09 30.54 0.79
C GLY A 179 8.97 32.00 0.34
N SER A 180 7.77 32.43 -0.01
CA SER A 180 7.52 33.85 -0.26
C SER A 180 7.38 34.59 1.08
N ILE A 181 8.42 35.31 1.51
CA ILE A 181 8.26 36.34 2.54
C ILE A 181 7.98 37.65 1.81
N ASN A 182 6.71 38.06 1.76
CA ASN A 182 6.34 39.38 1.30
C ASN A 182 6.69 40.41 2.39
N MET A 183 7.92 40.90 2.35
CA MET A 183 8.25 42.21 2.93
C MET A 183 8.75 43.11 1.81
N ALA A 184 7.80 43.74 1.13
CA ALA A 184 8.11 44.95 0.39
C ALA A 184 8.39 46.04 1.42
N THR A 185 9.66 46.45 1.56
CA THR A 185 9.99 47.72 2.20
C THR A 185 10.97 48.45 1.30
N SER A 186 10.51 49.57 0.77
CA SER A 186 11.27 50.49 -0.07
C SER A 186 12.50 50.96 0.72
N GLY A 187 13.69 50.45 0.38
CA GLY A 187 14.93 50.69 1.13
C GLY A 187 15.86 49.48 1.29
N SER A 188 15.58 48.33 0.64
CA SER A 188 16.42 47.14 0.82
C SER A 188 17.87 47.35 0.36
N ARG A 189 18.83 47.03 1.25
CA ARG A 189 20.29 47.12 1.00
C ARG A 189 20.81 46.14 -0.06
N TYR A 190 19.95 45.25 -0.55
CA TYR A 190 20.30 44.18 -1.48
C TYR A 190 19.32 44.09 -2.66
N GLU A 191 19.83 43.79 -3.86
CA GLU A 191 19.06 43.44 -5.05
C GLU A 191 19.05 41.91 -5.23
N PHE A 192 17.91 41.33 -5.58
CA PHE A 192 17.72 39.88 -5.73
C PHE A 192 17.35 39.54 -7.17
N SER A 193 17.96 38.50 -7.74
CA SER A 193 17.58 37.93 -9.04
C SER A 193 17.55 36.41 -8.91
N ALA A 194 16.37 35.80 -9.04
CA ALA A 194 16.18 34.35 -8.94
C ALA A 194 15.90 33.74 -10.32
N LYS A 195 16.47 32.55 -10.57
CA LYS A 195 16.12 31.68 -11.70
C LYS A 195 15.47 30.41 -11.16
N ALA A 196 14.21 30.22 -11.52
CA ALA A 196 13.46 29.01 -11.22
C ALA A 196 14.11 27.76 -11.85
N PHE A 197 13.76 26.59 -11.32
CA PHE A 197 14.31 25.31 -11.78
C PHE A 197 14.05 25.11 -13.28
N ASN A 198 15.13 24.91 -14.03
CA ASN A 198 15.08 24.58 -15.44
C ASN A 198 15.31 23.07 -15.63
N SER A 199 14.36 22.38 -16.29
CA SER A 199 14.36 20.93 -16.48
C SER A 199 15.49 20.42 -17.39
N GLU A 200 15.91 21.20 -18.39
CA GLU A 200 16.99 20.84 -19.32
C GLU A 200 18.37 20.93 -18.64
N LYS A 201 18.59 21.99 -17.85
CA LYS A 201 19.86 22.25 -17.15
C LYS A 201 19.89 21.64 -15.74
N LYS A 202 18.76 21.07 -15.29
CA LYS A 202 18.48 20.51 -13.95
C LYS A 202 18.99 21.36 -12.79
N ARG A 203 18.87 22.69 -12.89
CA ARG A 203 19.39 23.66 -11.92
C ARG A 203 18.43 24.82 -11.64
N SER A 204 18.52 25.35 -10.43
CA SER A 204 17.87 26.58 -9.93
C SER A 204 18.91 27.43 -9.22
N GLY A 205 18.70 28.73 -9.10
CA GLY A 205 19.64 29.57 -8.34
C GLY A 205 19.18 30.99 -8.10
N VAL A 206 19.82 31.64 -7.14
CA VAL A 206 19.53 33.01 -6.71
C VAL A 206 20.83 33.82 -6.66
N ALA A 207 20.81 35.00 -7.27
CA ALA A 207 21.85 36.00 -7.18
C ALA A 207 21.40 37.15 -6.28
N LEU A 208 22.27 37.57 -5.37
CA LEU A 208 22.10 38.66 -4.43
C LEU A 208 23.20 39.69 -4.68
N ARG A 209 22.87 40.98 -4.80
CA ARG A 209 23.84 42.07 -4.95
C ARG A 209 23.73 43.04 -3.79
N SER A 210 24.82 43.25 -3.05
CA SER A 210 24.93 44.31 -2.03
C SER A 210 25.07 45.66 -2.74
N LYS A 211 24.19 46.63 -2.42
CA LYS A 211 24.30 48.00 -2.94
C LYS A 211 25.46 48.78 -2.28
N ALA A 212 25.87 48.39 -1.07
CA ALA A 212 26.96 49.04 -0.34
C ALA A 212 28.34 48.65 -0.87
N ASP A 213 28.55 47.37 -1.20
CA ASP A 213 29.87 46.83 -1.55
C ASP A 213 30.01 46.46 -3.04
N ASN A 214 28.94 46.64 -3.82
CA ASN A 214 28.79 46.18 -5.21
C ASN A 214 29.17 44.70 -5.43
N LYS A 215 29.12 43.90 -4.36
CA LYS A 215 29.48 42.48 -4.34
C LYS A 215 28.27 41.63 -4.68
N VAL A 216 28.46 40.66 -5.57
CA VAL A 216 27.39 39.74 -6.00
C VAL A 216 27.65 38.36 -5.41
N HIS A 217 26.68 37.84 -4.67
CA HIS A 217 26.65 36.50 -4.10
C HIS A 217 25.67 35.65 -4.90
N VAL A 218 26.12 34.57 -5.52
CA VAL A 218 25.26 33.68 -6.30
C VAL A 218 25.22 32.30 -5.65
N HIS A 219 24.01 31.79 -5.45
CA HIS A 219 23.71 30.47 -4.93
C HIS A 219 23.07 29.63 -6.04
N TRP A 220 23.57 28.42 -6.26
CA TRP A 220 22.99 27.46 -7.20
C TRP A 220 22.65 26.15 -6.50
N GLU A 221 21.54 25.55 -6.90
CA GLU A 221 21.12 24.20 -6.56
C GLU A 221 21.05 23.36 -7.85
N ARG A 222 21.60 22.14 -7.81
CA ARG A 222 21.61 21.23 -8.97
C ARG A 222 21.50 19.77 -8.58
N SER A 223 20.97 18.95 -9.49
CA SER A 223 21.10 17.49 -9.44
C SER A 223 22.55 17.05 -9.65
N SER A 224 23.04 16.16 -8.79
CA SER A 224 24.44 15.70 -8.75
C SER A 224 24.86 14.70 -9.82
N ARG A 225 23.94 14.18 -10.67
CA ARG A 225 24.25 13.12 -11.65
C ARG A 225 24.71 13.59 -13.04
N ASP A 226 24.58 14.86 -13.38
CA ASP A 226 24.74 15.35 -14.78
C ASP A 226 26.09 16.03 -15.07
N ASP A 227 27.15 15.71 -14.34
CA ASP A 227 28.39 16.47 -14.46
C ASP A 227 29.32 15.94 -15.58
N THR A 228 29.05 16.38 -16.81
CA THR A 228 30.02 16.34 -17.91
C THR A 228 30.72 17.69 -18.09
N SER A 229 30.72 18.56 -17.07
CA SER A 229 31.21 19.94 -17.19
C SER A 229 32.06 20.37 -15.99
N ASN A 230 33.24 19.77 -15.84
CA ASN A 230 34.46 20.30 -15.18
C ASN A 230 34.39 21.12 -13.88
N VAL A 231 33.27 21.14 -13.14
CA VAL A 231 33.09 21.99 -11.95
C VAL A 231 32.18 21.26 -10.95
N PHE A 232 32.71 20.17 -10.37
CA PHE A 232 32.16 19.56 -9.16
C PHE A 232 32.62 20.36 -7.94
N TYR A 233 31.78 21.20 -7.35
CA TYR A 233 32.09 21.78 -6.03
C TYR A 233 30.98 21.48 -5.03
N LEU A 234 31.25 20.45 -4.22
CA LEU A 234 30.68 20.26 -2.89
C LEU A 234 31.20 21.40 -2.00
N LEU A 235 30.32 22.10 -1.30
CA LEU A 235 30.51 23.35 -0.54
C LEU A 235 31.95 23.62 -0.01
N ARG A 236 32.89 24.00 -0.90
CA ARG A 236 34.20 24.52 -0.53
C ARG A 236 34.01 26.01 -0.32
N CYS A 237 33.72 26.38 0.92
CA CYS A 237 33.83 27.75 1.35
C CYS A 237 35.33 28.09 1.35
N PHE A 238 35.90 28.48 0.21
CA PHE A 238 36.99 29.45 0.16
C PHE A 238 37.33 29.78 -1.30
N TRP A 239 37.05 31.03 -1.62
CA TRP A 239 37.60 31.92 -2.62
C TRP A 239 39.04 31.57 -3.09
N LYS A 240 39.20 30.63 -4.03
CA LYS A 240 40.28 30.66 -5.03
C LYS A 240 39.97 29.67 -6.14
N HIS A 241 40.28 30.07 -7.36
CA HIS A 241 40.18 29.27 -8.58
C HIS A 241 41.25 28.17 -8.51
N GLU A 242 41.02 27.14 -7.71
CA GLU A 242 41.93 26.01 -7.55
C GLU A 242 41.19 24.78 -8.07
N ASP A 243 41.65 24.25 -9.20
CA ASP A 243 41.02 23.11 -9.86
C ASP A 243 40.99 21.91 -8.93
N LEU A 244 39.82 21.26 -8.82
CA LEU A 244 39.65 20.06 -8.01
C LEU A 244 40.56 18.95 -8.55
N ASP A 245 41.43 18.42 -7.68
CA ASP A 245 42.37 17.36 -8.04
C ASP A 245 41.62 16.08 -8.48
N HIS A 246 42.26 15.28 -9.34
CA HIS A 246 41.63 14.08 -9.91
C HIS A 246 41.19 13.09 -8.81
N VAL A 247 41.99 12.94 -7.75
CA VAL A 247 41.68 12.06 -6.62
C VAL A 247 40.43 12.54 -5.86
N GLU A 248 40.27 13.85 -5.70
CA GLU A 248 39.12 14.44 -5.03
C GLU A 248 37.84 14.22 -5.84
N ARG A 249 37.90 14.38 -7.18
CA ARG A 249 36.77 14.10 -8.08
C ARG A 249 36.29 12.65 -7.95
N THR A 250 37.22 11.69 -8.03
CA THR A 250 36.87 10.25 -7.93
C THR A 250 36.24 9.91 -6.58
N THR A 251 36.74 10.49 -5.48
CA THR A 251 36.17 10.27 -4.15
C THR A 251 34.73 10.77 -4.07
N PHE A 252 34.42 11.92 -4.66
CA PHE A 252 33.06 12.46 -4.69
C PHE A 252 32.11 11.63 -5.56
N GLU A 253 32.56 11.13 -6.71
CA GLU A 253 31.75 10.26 -7.56
C GLU A 253 31.39 8.96 -6.84
N GLN A 254 32.35 8.34 -6.14
CA GLN A 254 32.11 7.14 -5.33
C GLN A 254 31.07 7.39 -4.22
N ILE A 255 31.13 8.56 -3.56
CA ILE A 255 30.16 8.97 -2.56
C ILE A 255 28.76 9.12 -3.17
N ILE A 256 28.63 9.78 -4.33
CA ILE A 256 27.36 9.96 -5.03
C ILE A 256 26.78 8.62 -5.49
N GLN A 257 27.63 7.72 -6.00
CA GLN A 257 27.24 6.36 -6.39
C GLN A 257 26.77 5.55 -5.19
N GLY A 258 27.47 5.61 -4.05
CA GLY A 258 27.04 4.96 -2.81
C GLY A 258 25.71 5.49 -2.28
N MET A 259 25.49 6.81 -2.36
CA MET A 259 24.20 7.42 -2.01
C MET A 259 23.09 7.01 -2.99
N ALA A 260 23.39 6.91 -4.29
CA ALA A 260 22.45 6.45 -5.30
C ALA A 260 22.08 4.96 -5.13
N ALA A 261 23.04 4.10 -4.79
CA ALA A 261 22.82 2.69 -4.45
C ALA A 261 21.91 2.56 -3.21
N SER A 262 22.04 3.49 -2.27
CA SER A 262 21.14 3.62 -1.11
C SER A 262 19.78 4.26 -1.45
N SER A 263 19.47 4.46 -2.73
CA SER A 263 18.26 5.14 -3.22
C SER A 263 18.05 6.57 -2.69
N LEU A 264 19.12 7.28 -2.34
CA LEU A 264 19.05 8.67 -1.88
C LEU A 264 19.10 9.64 -3.07
N ARG A 265 18.34 10.73 -2.97
CA ARG A 265 18.46 11.86 -3.89
C ARG A 265 19.58 12.78 -3.41
N CYS A 266 20.47 13.14 -4.31
CA CYS A 266 21.68 13.92 -4.00
C CYS A 266 21.60 15.29 -4.68
N ILE A 267 21.69 16.36 -3.88
CA ILE A 267 21.62 17.75 -4.31
C ILE A 267 22.96 18.41 -4.02
N ALA A 268 23.49 19.16 -4.98
CA ALA A 268 24.68 19.97 -4.82
C ALA A 268 24.31 21.44 -4.64
N LEU A 269 24.89 22.08 -3.62
CA LEU A 269 24.77 23.51 -3.38
C LEU A 269 26.11 24.19 -3.68
N HIS A 270 26.07 25.22 -4.52
CA HIS A 270 27.24 26.00 -4.90
C HIS A 270 27.06 27.48 -4.55
N THR A 271 28.10 28.10 -4.01
CA THR A 271 28.12 29.52 -3.67
C THR A 271 29.33 30.20 -4.33
N ALA A 272 29.08 31.30 -5.05
CA ALA A 272 30.12 32.06 -5.73
C ALA A 272 30.00 33.54 -5.37
N ASN A 273 31.14 34.18 -5.09
CA ASN A 273 31.23 35.60 -4.78
C ASN A 273 31.99 36.31 -5.90
N PHE A 274 31.29 37.15 -6.66
CA PHE A 274 31.88 37.95 -7.72
C PHE A 274 32.10 39.39 -7.23
N GLN A 275 33.29 39.92 -7.49
CA GLN A 275 33.61 41.33 -7.30
C GLN A 275 33.97 41.89 -8.68
N ARG A 276 33.12 42.78 -9.20
CA ARG A 276 33.34 43.38 -10.51
C ARG A 276 34.59 44.25 -10.41
N ARG A 277 35.68 43.89 -11.11
CA ARG A 277 36.77 44.84 -11.36
C ARG A 277 36.18 45.96 -12.21
N ALA A 278 36.34 47.19 -11.73
CA ALA A 278 35.93 48.41 -12.42
C ALA A 278 36.69 48.54 -13.74
#